data_AF-A0A8C6TUQ6-F1
#
_entry.id   AF-A0A8C6TUQ6-F1
#
_cell.length_a   1.000
_cell.length_b   1.000
_cell.length_c   1.000
_cell.angle_alpha   90.00
_cell.angle_beta   90.00
_cell.angle_gamma   90.00
#
_symmetry.space_group_name_H-M   'P 1'
#
loop_
_entity.id
_entity.type
_entity.pdbx_description
1 polymer ?
#
loop_
_entity_poly.entity_id
_entity_poly.type
_entity_poly.pdbx_seq_one_letter_code
_entity_poly.pdbx_strand_id
1 'polypeptide(L)'
;MSGLIEVGGSANYLNNKKESKNQCRVTLQYQATTHFEQLSLTAEECEKIKSSEIIEKGLATHVVTGIEYGANAFYVFDSQKVESSNIQTVKGQMEVTIKKIPTVEISGEAKVELTEEEKELVKTFSVKFYGDFLLEKNPATFEAAVQTYVDLPKLLMGADGKEPVKTVPLKVWLLPLEVFTLKPAPVTKGISVGLVLEAEYTLEELNSITMRCNDCLSVSAVGKFPQLQQPLHKFYKLCNYYSVELQRQMAETCPAIREGTVSESVLRALFEERHTSPFSQDKLTQWLQHKERELNVVQVCLDLMEGLPVMSTQADVDKFVLAQEVNTAGAYLHFSGDHRLSAGGDGPVPESYEDGEVL
;
A
#
# COMPACT_ATOMS: atom_id res chain seq x y z
N MET A 1 -7.02 1.80 -7.32
CA MET A 1 -8.21 1.04 -7.79
C MET A 1 -7.86 0.17 -9.00
N SER A 2 -8.14 0.56 -10.25
CA SER A 2 -7.90 -0.32 -11.42
C SER A 2 -6.48 -0.32 -12.00
N GLY A 3 -5.63 0.65 -11.65
CA GLY A 3 -4.27 0.73 -12.18
C GLY A 3 -4.17 1.32 -13.60
N LEU A 4 -5.26 1.87 -14.14
CA LEU A 4 -5.29 2.53 -15.46
C LEU A 4 -4.57 3.90 -15.49
N ILE A 5 -4.31 4.47 -14.32
CA ILE A 5 -3.70 5.80 -14.20
C ILE A 5 -2.22 5.60 -13.84
N GLU A 6 -1.34 6.05 -14.73
CA GLU A 6 0.08 6.20 -14.43
C GLU A 6 0.28 7.45 -13.56
N VAL A 7 1.10 7.34 -12.52
CA VAL A 7 1.38 8.43 -11.60
C VAL A 7 2.88 8.74 -11.61
N GLY A 8 3.22 10.02 -11.48
CA GLY A 8 4.59 10.50 -11.41
C GLY A 8 4.77 11.51 -10.27
N GLY A 9 6.01 11.94 -10.03
CA GLY A 9 6.33 12.97 -9.05
C GLY A 9 5.76 12.68 -7.66
N SER A 10 5.07 13.66 -7.08
CA SER A 10 4.41 13.58 -5.78
C SER A 10 3.29 12.53 -5.72
N ALA A 11 2.60 12.26 -6.84
CA ALA A 11 1.50 11.30 -6.91
C ALA A 11 1.95 9.84 -6.72
N ASN A 12 3.26 9.56 -6.80
CA ASN A 12 3.81 8.27 -6.38
C ASN A 12 3.51 7.92 -4.92
N TYR A 13 3.17 8.91 -4.08
CA TYR A 13 2.63 8.71 -2.74
C TYR A 13 1.43 7.73 -2.73
N LEU A 14 0.57 7.74 -3.76
CA LEU A 14 -0.59 6.85 -3.86
C LEU A 14 -0.21 5.36 -3.92
N ASN A 15 1.02 5.06 -4.35
CA ASN A 15 1.55 3.70 -4.39
C ASN A 15 2.26 3.30 -3.08
N ASN A 16 2.49 4.25 -2.16
CA ASN A 16 3.09 3.96 -0.86
C ASN A 16 2.03 3.41 0.10
N LYS A 17 2.02 2.08 0.24
CA LYS A 17 1.17 1.38 1.19
C LYS A 17 1.89 1.15 2.51
N LYS A 18 1.12 1.08 3.60
CA LYS A 18 1.65 0.68 4.90
C LYS A 18 1.98 -0.80 4.89
N GLU A 19 3.10 -1.19 5.47
CA GLU A 19 3.57 -2.59 5.43
C GLU A 19 3.02 -3.44 6.57
N SER A 20 2.59 -2.81 7.67
CA SER A 20 2.21 -3.44 8.93
C SER A 20 1.02 -2.74 9.59
N LYS A 21 0.09 -3.47 10.20
CA LYS A 21 -0.98 -2.83 10.98
C LYS A 21 -0.45 -2.15 12.24
N ASN A 22 0.61 -2.73 12.80
CA ASN A 22 1.31 -2.31 14.01
C ASN A 22 2.36 -1.21 13.75
N GLN A 23 2.28 -0.52 12.62
CA GLN A 23 3.06 0.66 12.33
C GLN A 23 2.14 1.89 12.35
N CYS A 24 2.60 2.97 13.00
CA CYS A 24 1.96 4.27 12.94
C CYS A 24 2.50 5.06 11.74
N ARG A 25 1.60 5.75 11.04
CA ARG A 25 1.95 6.61 9.91
C ARG A 25 1.26 7.95 10.05
N VAL A 26 2.02 9.03 9.86
CA VAL A 26 1.52 10.39 9.73
C VAL A 26 2.15 10.98 8.48
N THR A 27 1.36 11.61 7.62
CA THR A 27 1.86 12.24 6.39
C THR A 27 1.67 13.74 6.48
N LEU A 28 2.76 14.49 6.29
CA LEU A 28 2.69 15.94 6.09
C LEU A 28 2.61 16.22 4.59
N GLN A 29 1.60 16.97 4.18
CA GLN A 29 1.46 17.43 2.80
C GLN A 29 1.86 18.90 2.70
N TYR A 30 2.78 19.19 1.80
CA TYR A 30 3.05 20.54 1.29
C TYR A 30 2.34 20.70 -0.06
N GLN A 31 1.66 21.83 -0.23
CA GLN A 31 0.98 22.18 -1.47
C GLN A 31 1.25 23.65 -1.79
N ALA A 32 1.72 23.91 -3.01
CA ALA A 32 1.91 25.25 -3.51
C ALA A 32 1.37 25.38 -4.94
N THR A 33 0.47 26.33 -5.15
CA THR A 33 0.01 26.76 -6.46
C THR A 33 0.78 28.00 -6.90
N THR A 34 1.13 28.09 -8.18
CA THR A 34 1.96 29.16 -8.74
C THR A 34 1.20 30.04 -9.73
N HIS A 35 0.65 29.44 -10.79
CA HIS A 35 -0.04 30.17 -11.84
C HIS A 35 -1.10 29.30 -12.50
N PHE A 36 -1.95 29.94 -13.29
CA PHE A 36 -3.01 29.30 -14.04
C PHE A 36 -2.91 29.70 -15.51
N GLU A 37 -2.94 28.71 -16.40
CA GLU A 37 -3.00 28.92 -17.84
C GLU A 37 -4.37 28.46 -18.36
N GLN A 38 -4.93 29.23 -19.30
CA GLN A 38 -6.21 28.92 -19.89
C GLN A 38 -6.14 28.98 -21.41
N LEU A 39 -6.73 27.99 -22.07
CA LEU A 39 -6.95 28.01 -23.51
C LEU A 39 -8.06 29.02 -23.83
N SER A 40 -7.72 30.06 -24.58
CA SER A 40 -8.70 30.98 -25.15
C SER A 40 -9.43 30.31 -26.31
N LEU A 41 -10.68 29.91 -26.11
CA LEU A 41 -11.54 29.30 -27.13
C LEU A 41 -12.06 30.36 -28.12
N THR A 42 -11.19 30.90 -28.95
CA THR A 42 -11.56 31.80 -30.04
C THR A 42 -12.29 31.06 -31.16
N ALA A 43 -12.94 31.79 -32.08
CA ALA A 43 -13.59 31.17 -33.24
C ALA A 43 -12.61 30.32 -34.06
N GLU A 44 -11.37 30.79 -34.24
CA GLU A 44 -10.32 30.06 -34.95
C GLU A 44 -9.93 28.76 -34.23
N GLU A 45 -9.70 28.81 -32.92
CA GLU A 45 -9.36 27.62 -32.12
C GLU A 45 -10.51 26.61 -32.09
N CYS A 46 -11.76 27.08 -32.00
CA CYS A 46 -12.93 26.22 -32.11
C CYS A 46 -12.96 25.48 -33.46
N GLU A 47 -12.66 26.17 -34.58
CA GLU A 47 -12.62 25.53 -35.90
C GLU A 47 -11.45 24.55 -36.05
N LYS A 48 -10.29 24.82 -35.46
CA LYS A 48 -9.17 23.86 -35.40
C LYS A 48 -9.53 22.61 -34.61
N ILE A 49 -10.20 22.76 -33.47
CA ILE A 49 -10.67 21.63 -32.65
C ILE A 49 -11.68 20.81 -33.45
N LYS A 50 -12.67 21.45 -34.08
CA LYS A 50 -13.69 20.78 -34.92
C LYS A 50 -13.11 19.99 -36.08
N SER A 51 -12.10 20.53 -36.75
CA SER A 51 -11.44 19.93 -37.91
C SER A 51 -10.30 18.98 -37.54
N SER A 52 -10.09 18.71 -36.24
CA SER A 52 -9.05 17.81 -35.78
C SER A 52 -9.39 16.34 -36.09
N GLU A 53 -8.41 15.61 -36.60
CA GLU A 53 -8.50 14.16 -36.77
C GLU A 53 -8.80 13.42 -35.45
N ILE A 54 -8.51 14.04 -34.29
CA ILE A 54 -8.81 13.49 -32.95
C ILE A 54 -10.32 13.28 -32.79
N ILE A 55 -11.14 14.23 -33.24
CA ILE A 55 -12.60 14.12 -33.19
C ILE A 55 -13.09 13.12 -34.22
N GLU A 56 -12.57 13.17 -35.44
CA GLU A 56 -13.00 12.27 -36.53
C GLU A 56 -12.73 10.80 -36.20
N LYS A 57 -11.57 10.51 -35.60
CA LYS A 57 -11.14 9.16 -35.20
C LYS A 57 -11.60 8.76 -33.80
N GLY A 58 -12.26 9.66 -33.05
CA GLY A 58 -12.74 9.40 -31.69
C GLY A 58 -11.63 9.07 -30.68
N LEU A 59 -10.45 9.68 -30.83
CA LEU A 59 -9.26 9.36 -30.01
C LEU A 59 -9.28 9.99 -28.62
N ALA A 60 -10.14 10.98 -28.41
CA ALA A 60 -10.31 11.65 -27.13
C ALA A 60 -11.78 12.03 -26.92
N THR A 61 -12.17 12.21 -25.66
CA THR A 61 -13.52 12.65 -25.28
C THR A 61 -13.55 14.10 -24.81
N HIS A 62 -12.42 14.66 -24.41
CA HIS A 62 -12.30 16.00 -23.83
C HIS A 62 -11.07 16.73 -24.34
N VAL A 63 -11.11 18.06 -24.31
CA VAL A 63 -9.96 18.96 -24.51
C VAL A 63 -9.63 19.67 -23.20
N VAL A 64 -8.34 19.85 -22.90
CA VAL A 64 -7.89 20.63 -21.75
C VAL A 64 -8.09 22.12 -22.05
N THR A 65 -8.86 22.80 -21.21
CA THR A 65 -9.16 24.23 -21.37
C THR A 65 -8.50 25.10 -20.31
N GLY A 66 -8.03 24.51 -19.22
CA GLY A 66 -7.30 25.23 -18.18
C GLY A 66 -6.41 24.29 -17.39
N ILE A 67 -5.29 24.82 -16.89
CA ILE A 67 -4.31 24.10 -16.09
C ILE A 67 -3.85 25.02 -14.95
N GLU A 68 -3.96 24.53 -13.72
CA GLU A 68 -3.38 25.15 -12.54
C GLU A 68 -2.05 24.46 -12.24
N TYR A 69 -0.99 25.24 -12.18
CA TYR A 69 0.39 24.79 -12.04
C TYR A 69 0.91 25.04 -10.64
N GLY A 70 1.80 24.16 -10.18
CA GLY A 70 2.40 24.25 -8.86
C GLY A 70 3.23 23.01 -8.54
N ALA A 71 3.47 22.77 -7.26
CA ALA A 71 4.21 21.60 -6.81
C ALA A 71 3.65 21.11 -5.48
N ASN A 72 3.52 19.80 -5.36
CA ASN A 72 3.17 19.15 -4.11
C ASN A 72 4.36 18.35 -3.57
N ALA A 73 4.36 18.13 -2.26
CA ALA A 73 5.22 17.15 -1.64
C ALA A 73 4.52 16.45 -0.48
N PHE A 74 4.80 15.16 -0.32
CA PHE A 74 4.33 14.31 0.76
C PHE A 74 5.52 13.78 1.54
N TYR A 75 5.56 14.07 2.83
CA TYR A 75 6.52 13.54 3.78
C TYR A 75 5.80 12.45 4.59
N VAL A 76 6.11 11.20 4.28
CA VAL A 76 5.52 10.04 4.94
C VAL A 76 6.40 9.66 6.12
N PHE A 77 5.93 9.94 7.34
CA PHE A 77 6.60 9.56 8.58
C PHE A 77 6.01 8.24 9.07
N ASP A 78 6.85 7.22 9.14
CA ASP A 78 6.53 5.89 9.63
C ASP A 78 7.26 5.62 10.94
N SER A 79 6.55 5.14 11.96
CA SER A 79 7.18 4.62 13.17
C SER A 79 7.81 3.25 12.92
N GLN A 80 8.62 2.80 13.87
CA GLN A 80 8.89 1.37 14.03
C GLN A 80 7.59 0.60 14.35
N LYS A 81 7.65 -0.73 14.35
CA LYS A 81 6.54 -1.55 14.82
C LYS A 81 6.30 -1.30 16.30
N VAL A 82 5.06 -1.02 16.66
CA VAL A 82 4.60 -0.75 18.02
C VAL A 82 3.58 -1.79 18.44
N GLU A 83 3.44 -2.00 19.74
CA GLU A 83 2.37 -2.84 20.26
C GLU A 83 1.00 -2.25 19.91
N SER A 84 0.02 -3.14 19.67
CA SER A 84 -1.33 -2.74 19.27
C SER A 84 -2.01 -1.81 20.29
N SER A 85 -1.73 -1.97 21.58
CA SER A 85 -2.18 -1.12 22.70
C SER A 85 -1.66 0.33 22.60
N ASN A 86 -0.50 0.53 22.00
CA ASN A 86 0.21 1.81 21.97
C ASN A 86 0.03 2.59 20.65
N ILE A 87 -0.62 2.01 19.64
CA ILE A 87 -0.81 2.63 18.31
C ILE A 87 -1.42 4.04 18.42
N GLN A 88 -2.49 4.19 19.20
CA GLN A 88 -3.20 5.48 19.35
C GLN A 88 -2.30 6.53 20.00
N THR A 89 -1.62 6.17 21.09
CA THR A 89 -0.71 7.05 21.83
C THR A 89 0.45 7.52 20.96
N VAL A 90 1.15 6.58 20.30
CA VAL A 90 2.29 6.90 19.44
C VAL A 90 1.85 7.75 18.25
N LYS A 91 0.72 7.39 17.61
CA LYS A 91 0.17 8.19 16.50
C LYS A 91 -0.15 9.63 16.94
N GLY A 92 -0.78 9.81 18.10
CA GLY A 92 -1.09 11.13 18.65
C GLY A 92 0.17 11.98 18.89
N GLN A 93 1.23 11.36 19.44
CA GLN A 93 2.52 12.03 19.64
C GLN A 93 3.16 12.40 18.30
N MET A 94 3.18 11.48 17.32
CA MET A 94 3.67 11.76 15.96
C MET A 94 2.96 12.97 15.34
N GLU A 95 1.62 13.02 15.41
CA GLU A 95 0.83 14.12 14.86
C GLU A 95 1.18 15.46 15.50
N VAL A 96 1.32 15.50 16.83
CA VAL A 96 1.71 16.73 17.55
C VAL A 96 3.10 17.20 17.11
N THR A 97 4.07 16.29 17.05
CA THR A 97 5.45 16.63 16.69
C THR A 97 5.56 17.07 15.22
N ILE A 98 4.90 16.39 14.29
CA ILE A 98 4.94 16.72 12.85
C ILE A 98 4.22 18.04 12.55
N LYS A 99 3.18 18.39 13.32
CA LYS A 99 2.50 19.71 13.21
C LYS A 99 3.41 20.90 13.54
N LYS A 100 4.57 20.69 14.16
CA LYS A 100 5.56 21.74 14.41
C LYS A 100 6.48 22.02 13.23
N ILE A 101 6.52 21.16 12.21
CA ILE A 101 7.37 21.39 11.03
C ILE A 101 6.97 22.68 10.29
N PRO A 102 5.68 22.92 10.00
CA PRO A 102 5.26 24.14 9.29
C PRO A 102 5.41 25.44 10.10
N THR A 103 5.68 25.37 11.40
CA THR A 103 5.82 26.57 12.26
C THR A 103 7.23 27.13 12.28
N VAL A 104 8.19 26.49 11.62
CA VAL A 104 9.58 26.97 11.53
C VAL A 104 9.65 28.20 10.63
N GLU A 105 10.32 29.25 11.08
CA GLU A 105 10.51 30.45 10.27
C GLU A 105 11.42 30.16 9.06
N ILE A 106 10.95 30.57 7.88
CA ILE A 106 11.60 30.27 6.59
C ILE A 106 12.94 31.03 6.42
N SER A 107 13.22 32.00 7.29
CA SER A 107 14.40 32.89 7.26
C SER A 107 15.48 32.63 8.32
N GLY A 108 15.36 31.59 9.14
CA GLY A 108 16.28 31.28 10.26
C GLY A 108 16.99 29.92 10.17
N GLU A 109 17.79 29.59 11.19
CA GLU A 109 18.26 28.21 11.41
C GLU A 109 17.03 27.31 11.58
N ALA A 110 16.87 26.29 10.72
CA ALA A 110 15.69 25.43 10.67
C ALA A 110 15.62 24.52 11.91
N LYS A 111 15.20 25.08 13.05
CA LYS A 111 15.15 24.37 14.33
C LYS A 111 13.73 24.36 14.87
N VAL A 112 13.15 23.17 14.91
CA VAL A 112 11.88 22.91 15.61
C VAL A 112 12.18 22.78 17.11
N GLU A 113 11.39 23.46 17.95
CA GLU A 113 11.44 23.26 19.40
C GLU A 113 10.74 21.95 19.80
N LEU A 114 11.55 20.99 20.24
CA LEU A 114 11.13 19.66 20.68
C LEU A 114 11.42 19.48 22.18
N THR A 115 10.48 18.86 22.91
CA THR A 115 10.75 18.36 24.26
C THR A 115 11.74 17.18 24.21
N GLU A 116 12.32 16.79 25.35
CA GLU A 116 13.24 15.64 25.37
C GLU A 116 12.55 14.35 24.93
N GLU A 117 11.29 14.16 25.28
CA GLU A 117 10.49 13.01 24.84
C GLU A 117 10.27 13.01 23.32
N GLU A 118 9.98 14.18 22.74
CA GLU A 118 9.81 14.31 21.30
C GLU A 118 11.14 14.09 20.55
N LYS A 119 12.27 14.52 21.12
CA LYS A 119 13.59 14.27 20.55
C LYS A 119 13.91 12.78 20.46
N GLU A 120 13.56 12.00 21.47
CA GLU A 120 13.72 10.55 21.40
C GLU A 120 12.74 9.92 20.41
N LEU A 121 11.50 10.42 20.37
CA LEU A 121 10.48 9.93 19.46
C LEU A 121 10.89 10.10 17.98
N VAL A 122 11.36 11.29 17.57
CA VAL A 122 11.68 11.56 16.16
C VAL A 122 12.83 10.70 15.63
N LYS A 123 13.74 10.24 16.50
CA LYS A 123 14.83 9.30 16.13
C LYS A 123 14.29 7.92 15.72
N THR A 124 13.07 7.59 16.13
CA THR A 124 12.43 6.30 15.78
C THR A 124 11.73 6.34 14.42
N PHE A 125 11.56 7.53 13.83
CA PHE A 125 10.85 7.68 12.57
C PHE A 125 11.73 7.28 11.39
N SER A 126 11.09 6.72 10.37
CA SER A 126 11.59 6.73 9.01
C SER A 126 10.80 7.72 8.17
N VAL A 127 11.48 8.45 7.29
CA VAL A 127 10.84 9.42 6.39
C VAL A 127 10.98 8.95 4.95
N LYS A 128 9.87 8.93 4.21
CA LYS A 128 9.85 8.76 2.76
C LYS A 128 9.28 10.03 2.12
N PHE A 129 9.97 10.56 1.12
CA PHE A 129 9.59 11.79 0.42
C PHE A 129 9.08 11.50 -1.00
N TYR A 130 7.94 12.08 -1.34
CA TYR A 130 7.36 12.07 -2.68
C TYR A 130 6.99 13.50 -3.06
N GLY A 131 7.73 14.12 -3.98
CA GLY A 131 7.48 15.51 -4.34
C GLY A 131 7.75 15.82 -5.80
N ASP A 132 7.22 16.94 -6.25
CA ASP A 132 7.42 17.49 -7.60
C ASP A 132 8.67 18.38 -7.68
N PHE A 133 9.63 18.15 -6.77
CA PHE A 133 10.84 18.94 -6.61
C PHE A 133 12.06 18.11 -6.99
N LEU A 134 13.02 18.74 -7.68
CA LEU A 134 14.33 18.15 -7.94
C LEU A 134 15.26 18.45 -6.76
N LEU A 135 15.35 17.51 -5.82
CA LEU A 135 16.24 17.59 -4.68
C LEU A 135 17.54 16.83 -4.96
N GLU A 136 18.68 17.34 -4.50
CA GLU A 136 19.95 16.60 -4.55
C GLU A 136 19.89 15.32 -3.70
N LYS A 137 19.19 15.40 -2.57
CA LYS A 137 18.98 14.28 -1.66
C LYS A 137 17.60 14.36 -1.01
N ASN A 138 16.85 13.27 -1.09
CA ASN A 138 15.56 13.17 -0.42
C ASN A 138 15.74 13.06 1.11
N PRO A 139 14.86 13.70 1.91
CA PRO A 139 14.92 13.59 3.35
C PRO A 139 14.54 12.17 3.81
N ALA A 140 15.37 11.62 4.70
CA ALA A 140 15.17 10.30 5.30
C ALA A 140 15.05 10.35 6.85
N THR A 141 15.28 11.52 7.45
CA THR A 141 15.15 11.76 8.90
C THR A 141 14.21 12.95 9.15
N PHE A 142 13.77 13.11 10.39
CA PHE A 142 12.92 14.23 10.79
C PHE A 142 13.60 15.58 10.56
N GLU A 143 14.87 15.73 10.93
CA GLU A 143 15.63 16.98 10.77
C GLU A 143 15.82 17.32 9.30
N ALA A 144 16.14 16.32 8.47
CA ALA A 144 16.23 16.51 7.03
C ALA A 144 14.87 16.94 6.45
N ALA A 145 13.76 16.37 6.93
CA ALA A 145 12.43 16.77 6.51
C ALA A 145 12.11 18.23 6.86
N VAL A 146 12.48 18.68 8.07
CA VAL A 146 12.35 20.10 8.48
C VAL A 146 13.14 21.01 7.55
N GLN A 147 14.41 20.69 7.31
CA GLN A 147 15.28 21.50 6.45
C GLN A 147 14.73 21.55 5.03
N THR A 148 14.38 20.40 4.44
CA THR A 148 13.78 20.34 3.12
C THR A 148 12.50 21.15 3.05
N TYR A 149 11.63 21.08 4.07
CA TYR A 149 10.38 21.85 4.12
C TYR A 149 10.62 23.36 4.08
N VAL A 150 11.60 23.86 4.85
CA VAL A 150 11.98 25.29 4.86
C VAL A 150 12.52 25.74 3.49
N ASP A 151 13.16 24.85 2.74
CA ASP A 151 13.76 25.16 1.46
C ASP A 151 12.79 25.03 0.28
N LEU A 152 11.71 24.24 0.39
CA LEU A 152 10.74 24.04 -0.71
C LEU A 152 10.21 25.35 -1.33
N PRO A 153 9.80 26.38 -0.56
CA PRO A 153 9.33 27.63 -1.15
C PRO A 153 10.41 28.34 -2.00
N LYS A 154 11.68 28.23 -1.61
CA LYS A 154 12.79 28.84 -2.35
C LYS A 154 13.01 28.14 -3.69
N LEU A 155 12.77 26.82 -3.74
CA LEU A 155 12.88 26.02 -4.96
C LEU A 155 11.76 26.31 -5.98
N LEU A 156 10.68 26.98 -5.55
CA LEU A 156 9.61 27.43 -6.45
C LEU A 156 9.93 28.77 -7.11
N MET A 157 10.97 29.47 -6.68
CA MET A 157 11.38 30.77 -7.21
C MET A 157 12.60 30.62 -8.13
N GLY A 158 12.61 31.36 -9.22
CA GLY A 158 13.75 31.47 -10.13
C GLY A 158 14.99 32.05 -9.44
N ALA A 159 16.14 31.94 -10.10
CA ALA A 159 17.43 32.37 -9.55
C ALA A 159 17.49 33.86 -9.15
N ASP A 160 16.59 34.67 -9.70
CA ASP A 160 16.45 36.10 -9.37
C ASP A 160 15.43 36.39 -8.25
N GLY A 161 14.74 35.35 -7.77
CA GLY A 161 13.72 35.44 -6.73
C GLY A 161 12.45 36.19 -7.15
N LYS A 162 12.22 36.41 -8.45
CA LYS A 162 11.11 37.24 -8.93
C LYS A 162 10.02 36.44 -9.63
N GLU A 163 10.41 35.52 -10.50
CA GLU A 163 9.47 34.69 -11.26
C GLU A 163 9.52 33.25 -10.76
N PRO A 164 8.38 32.54 -10.65
CA PRO A 164 8.38 31.14 -10.29
C PRO A 164 9.12 30.30 -11.33
N VAL A 165 9.81 29.26 -10.89
CA VAL A 165 10.37 28.26 -11.81
C VAL A 165 9.22 27.55 -12.53
N LYS A 166 9.49 26.94 -13.69
CA LYS A 166 8.51 26.04 -14.32
C LYS A 166 8.13 24.93 -13.34
N THR A 167 6.85 24.88 -13.00
CA THR A 167 6.23 23.91 -12.10
C THR A 167 5.38 22.89 -12.88
N VAL A 168 4.77 21.94 -12.19
CA VAL A 168 4.00 20.85 -12.82
C VAL A 168 2.48 21.14 -12.77
N PRO A 169 1.68 20.57 -13.68
CA PRO A 169 0.22 20.62 -13.58
C PRO A 169 -0.29 19.96 -12.29
N LEU A 170 -1.05 20.68 -11.47
CA LEU A 170 -1.72 20.17 -10.27
C LEU A 170 -3.19 19.82 -10.53
N LYS A 171 -3.87 20.65 -11.33
CA LYS A 171 -5.29 20.50 -11.63
C LYS A 171 -5.58 20.89 -13.07
N VAL A 172 -6.44 20.12 -13.72
CA VAL A 172 -6.83 20.32 -15.13
C VAL A 172 -8.34 20.48 -15.25
N TRP A 173 -8.75 21.37 -16.16
CA TRP A 173 -10.14 21.59 -16.54
C TRP A 173 -10.35 21.01 -17.94
N LEU A 174 -11.40 20.22 -18.08
CA LEU A 174 -11.71 19.47 -19.28
C LEU A 174 -13.05 19.94 -19.84
N LEU A 175 -13.08 20.25 -21.13
CA LEU A 175 -14.31 20.54 -21.88
C LEU A 175 -14.63 19.33 -22.77
N PRO A 176 -15.84 18.75 -22.68
CA PRO A 176 -16.26 17.66 -23.56
C PRO A 176 -16.17 18.06 -25.04
N LEU A 177 -15.61 17.21 -25.90
CA LEU A 177 -15.46 17.50 -27.33
C LEU A 177 -16.79 17.52 -28.08
N GLU A 178 -17.83 16.89 -27.52
CA GLU A 178 -19.19 16.86 -28.08
C GLU A 178 -19.75 18.27 -28.33
N VAL A 179 -19.34 19.28 -27.54
CA VAL A 179 -19.79 20.67 -27.69
C VAL A 179 -19.35 21.29 -29.02
N PHE A 180 -18.31 20.73 -29.66
CA PHE A 180 -17.82 21.19 -30.96
C PHE A 180 -18.46 20.42 -32.13
N THR A 181 -19.16 19.32 -31.87
CA THR A 181 -19.71 18.45 -32.91
C THR A 181 -21.22 18.54 -33.00
N LEU A 182 -21.76 18.50 -34.22
CA LEU A 182 -23.20 18.32 -34.44
C LEU A 182 -23.64 16.84 -34.35
N LYS A 183 -22.69 15.93 -34.10
CA LYS A 183 -22.96 14.50 -33.96
C LYS A 183 -23.46 14.21 -32.54
N PRO A 184 -24.45 13.32 -32.36
CA PRO A 184 -24.85 12.89 -31.03
C PRO A 184 -23.65 12.26 -30.33
N ALA A 185 -23.44 12.65 -29.07
CA ALA A 185 -22.39 12.09 -28.25
C ALA A 185 -22.55 10.56 -28.12
N PRO A 186 -21.45 9.79 -28.13
CA PRO A 186 -21.49 8.40 -27.70
C PRO A 186 -22.10 8.34 -26.28
N VAL A 187 -23.01 7.40 -26.04
CA VAL A 187 -23.61 7.22 -24.71
C VAL A 187 -22.52 6.73 -23.76
N THR A 188 -21.82 7.66 -23.11
CA THR A 188 -20.89 7.30 -22.05
C THR A 188 -21.70 6.91 -20.82
N LYS A 189 -21.55 5.66 -20.37
CA LYS A 189 -22.18 5.21 -19.14
C LYS A 189 -21.23 5.44 -17.98
N GLY A 190 -21.70 6.16 -16.97
CA GLY A 190 -21.01 6.20 -15.69
C GLY A 190 -20.97 4.82 -15.05
N ILE A 191 -19.98 4.59 -14.19
CA ILE A 191 -20.00 3.46 -13.26
C ILE A 191 -20.71 3.93 -12.00
N SER A 192 -21.70 3.17 -11.55
CA SER A 192 -22.48 3.48 -10.37
C SER A 192 -21.60 3.61 -9.13
N VAL A 193 -21.90 4.60 -8.30
CA VAL A 193 -21.14 4.88 -7.07
C VAL A 193 -21.05 3.64 -6.17
N GLY A 194 -22.10 2.81 -6.13
CA GLY A 194 -22.08 1.55 -5.38
C GLY A 194 -20.97 0.60 -5.84
N LEU A 195 -20.75 0.45 -7.15
CA LEU A 195 -19.66 -0.40 -7.68
C LEU A 195 -18.28 0.23 -7.46
N VAL A 196 -18.18 1.56 -7.46
CA VAL A 196 -16.93 2.25 -7.12
C VAL A 196 -16.53 1.97 -5.67
N LEU A 197 -17.49 2.07 -4.75
CA LEU A 197 -17.26 1.76 -3.33
C LEU A 197 -16.94 0.28 -3.12
N GLU A 198 -17.61 -0.63 -3.83
CA GLU A 198 -17.33 -2.07 -3.76
C GLU A 198 -15.90 -2.40 -4.24
N ALA A 199 -15.44 -1.75 -5.32
CA ALA A 199 -14.08 -1.88 -5.83
C ALA A 199 -13.04 -1.39 -4.83
N GLU A 200 -13.29 -0.23 -4.20
CA GLU A 200 -12.45 0.34 -3.15
C GLU A 200 -12.37 -0.61 -1.95
N TYR A 201 -13.52 -1.00 -1.40
CA TYR A 201 -13.63 -1.90 -0.26
C TYR A 201 -12.90 -3.23 -0.51
N THR A 202 -13.16 -3.88 -1.65
CA THR A 202 -12.53 -5.16 -1.98
C THR A 202 -11.00 -5.06 -2.02
N LEU A 203 -10.45 -3.98 -2.60
CA LEU A 203 -8.98 -3.78 -2.66
C LEU A 203 -8.40 -3.43 -1.28
N GLU A 204 -9.11 -2.66 -0.46
CA GLU A 204 -8.71 -2.36 0.91
C GLU A 204 -8.69 -3.60 1.79
N GLU A 205 -9.69 -4.47 1.66
CA GLU A 205 -9.75 -5.76 2.35
C GLU A 205 -8.55 -6.65 2.00
N LEU A 206 -8.25 -6.81 0.71
CA LEU A 206 -7.09 -7.57 0.26
C LEU A 206 -5.78 -6.97 0.81
N ASN A 207 -5.66 -5.64 0.81
CA ASN A 207 -4.51 -4.95 1.40
C ASN A 207 -4.42 -5.15 2.93
N SER A 208 -5.56 -5.20 3.60
CA SER A 208 -5.65 -5.51 5.04
C SER A 208 -5.20 -6.94 5.35
N ILE A 209 -5.55 -7.90 4.48
CA ILE A 209 -5.10 -9.30 4.56
C ILE A 209 -3.58 -9.39 4.33
N THR A 210 -3.03 -8.73 3.32
CA THR A 210 -1.58 -8.76 3.05
C THR A 210 -0.78 -8.10 4.17
N MET A 211 -1.24 -6.97 4.73
CA MET A 211 -0.63 -6.35 5.92
C MET A 211 -0.62 -7.29 7.13
N ARG A 212 -1.72 -8.00 7.41
CA ARG A 212 -1.76 -9.00 8.50
C ARG A 212 -0.79 -10.15 8.27
N CYS A 213 -0.68 -10.62 7.02
CA CYS A 213 0.28 -11.66 6.67
C CYS A 213 1.73 -11.17 6.89
N ASN A 214 2.04 -9.91 6.55
CA ASN A 214 3.35 -9.30 6.83
C ASN A 214 3.64 -9.18 8.34
N ASP A 215 2.61 -8.89 9.14
CA ASP A 215 2.74 -8.90 10.60
C ASP A 215 3.08 -10.30 11.12
N CYS A 216 2.40 -11.34 10.62
CA CYS A 216 2.73 -12.74 10.92
C CYS A 216 4.17 -13.09 10.51
N LEU A 217 4.59 -12.69 9.30
CA LEU A 217 5.94 -12.94 8.79
C LEU A 217 7.05 -12.29 9.62
N SER A 218 6.72 -11.28 10.43
CA SER A 218 7.67 -10.61 11.31
C SER A 218 7.78 -11.19 12.71
N VAL A 219 6.96 -12.18 13.06
CA VAL A 219 7.05 -12.89 14.34
C VAL A 219 8.39 -13.62 14.41
N SER A 220 9.07 -13.54 15.55
CA SER A 220 10.44 -14.08 15.69
C SER A 220 10.50 -15.59 15.43
N ALA A 221 9.48 -16.34 15.84
CA ALA A 221 9.33 -17.77 15.55
C ALA A 221 9.37 -18.09 14.05
N VAL A 222 8.77 -17.24 13.21
CA VAL A 222 8.75 -17.43 11.75
C VAL A 222 10.14 -17.31 11.14
N GLY A 223 10.97 -16.41 11.67
CA GLY A 223 12.38 -16.29 11.26
C GLY A 223 13.23 -17.51 11.62
N LYS A 224 12.82 -18.28 12.65
CA LYS A 224 13.53 -19.48 13.10
C LYS A 224 13.07 -20.75 12.40
N PHE A 225 11.79 -20.87 12.04
CA PHE A 225 11.22 -22.12 11.50
C PHE A 225 10.74 -21.98 10.05
N PRO A 226 11.43 -22.60 9.07
CA PRO A 226 11.00 -22.58 7.67
C PRO A 226 9.59 -23.13 7.44
N GLN A 227 9.15 -24.09 8.27
CA GLN A 227 7.83 -24.72 8.20
C GLN A 227 6.70 -23.72 8.49
N LEU A 228 6.96 -22.68 9.29
CA LEU A 228 6.03 -21.58 9.55
C LEU A 228 6.13 -20.50 8.46
N GLN A 229 7.35 -20.25 7.96
CA GLN A 229 7.63 -19.21 6.99
C GLN A 229 7.06 -19.50 5.59
N GLN A 230 7.19 -20.73 5.10
CA GLN A 230 6.82 -21.08 3.72
C GLN A 230 5.32 -20.93 3.44
N PRO A 231 4.39 -21.41 4.29
CA PRO A 231 2.95 -21.24 4.07
C PRO A 231 2.53 -19.76 4.04
N LEU A 232 3.09 -18.93 4.92
CA LEU A 232 2.82 -17.48 4.96
C LEU A 232 3.30 -16.78 3.69
N HIS A 233 4.51 -17.08 3.21
CA HIS A 233 5.01 -16.52 1.95
C HIS A 233 4.16 -16.95 0.75
N LYS A 234 3.72 -18.22 0.71
CA LYS A 234 2.84 -18.72 -0.34
C LYS A 234 1.49 -17.99 -0.31
N PHE A 235 0.90 -17.84 0.88
CA PHE A 235 -0.36 -17.11 1.06
C PHE A 235 -0.23 -15.65 0.61
N TYR A 236 0.84 -14.95 1.03
CA TYR A 236 1.13 -13.57 0.62
C TYR A 236 1.22 -13.44 -0.92
N LYS A 237 1.97 -14.33 -1.57
CA LYS A 237 2.09 -14.35 -3.03
C LYS A 237 0.74 -14.57 -3.72
N LEU A 238 -0.06 -15.52 -3.25
CA LEU A 238 -1.39 -15.80 -3.81
C LEU A 238 -2.33 -14.61 -3.66
N CYS A 239 -2.35 -13.93 -2.51
CA CYS A 239 -3.15 -12.73 -2.31
C CYS A 239 -2.74 -11.59 -3.25
N ASN A 240 -1.43 -11.41 -3.47
CA ASN A 240 -0.94 -10.40 -4.42
C ASN A 240 -1.27 -10.75 -5.87
N TYR A 241 -1.13 -12.02 -6.28
CA TYR A 241 -1.55 -12.46 -7.61
C TYR A 241 -3.03 -12.23 -7.85
N TYR A 242 -3.88 -12.61 -6.89
CA TYR A 242 -5.31 -12.36 -6.97
C TYR A 242 -5.62 -10.86 -7.04
N SER A 243 -4.95 -10.02 -6.23
CA SER A 243 -5.14 -8.57 -6.25
C SER A 243 -4.80 -7.96 -7.61
N VAL A 244 -3.67 -8.35 -8.20
CA VAL A 244 -3.24 -7.89 -9.53
C VAL A 244 -4.23 -8.36 -10.61
N GLU A 245 -4.69 -9.61 -10.54
CA GLU A 245 -5.66 -10.14 -11.49
C GLU A 245 -7.00 -9.42 -11.41
N LEU A 246 -7.51 -9.16 -10.20
CA LEU A 246 -8.71 -8.35 -9.99
C LEU A 246 -8.53 -6.94 -10.57
N GLN A 247 -7.39 -6.30 -10.34
CA GLN A 247 -7.08 -4.98 -10.91
C GLN A 247 -7.05 -5.01 -12.44
N ARG A 248 -6.44 -6.04 -13.05
CA ARG A 248 -6.41 -6.24 -14.50
C ARG A 248 -7.83 -6.36 -15.07
N GLN A 249 -8.67 -7.19 -14.47
CA GLN A 249 -10.06 -7.36 -14.92
C GLN A 249 -10.88 -6.08 -14.77
N MET A 250 -10.68 -5.30 -13.70
CA MET A 250 -11.27 -3.97 -13.57
C MET A 250 -10.75 -2.99 -14.61
N ALA A 251 -9.45 -3.04 -14.94
CA ALA A 251 -8.83 -2.19 -15.95
C ALA A 251 -9.40 -2.45 -17.35
N GLU A 252 -9.78 -3.68 -17.65
CA GLU A 252 -10.43 -4.07 -18.91
C GLU A 252 -11.93 -3.73 -18.92
N THR A 253 -12.62 -3.99 -17.81
CA THR A 253 -14.08 -3.86 -17.74
C THR A 253 -14.54 -2.40 -17.61
N CYS A 254 -13.83 -1.57 -16.86
CA CYS A 254 -14.24 -0.17 -16.63
C CYS A 254 -14.32 0.67 -17.91
N PRO A 255 -13.32 0.66 -18.82
CA PRO A 255 -13.43 1.33 -20.12
C PRO A 255 -14.57 0.77 -20.96
N ALA A 256 -14.74 -0.56 -21.02
CA ALA A 256 -15.80 -1.20 -21.79
C ALA A 256 -17.21 -0.79 -21.31
N ILE A 257 -17.41 -0.65 -19.98
CA ILE A 257 -18.67 -0.10 -19.43
C ILE A 257 -18.87 1.35 -19.90
N ARG A 258 -17.83 2.17 -19.82
CA ARG A 258 -17.89 3.59 -20.22
C ARG A 258 -18.19 3.75 -21.70
N GLU A 259 -17.68 2.87 -22.54
CA GLU A 259 -17.98 2.81 -23.98
C GLU A 259 -19.38 2.23 -24.28
N GLY A 260 -20.04 1.66 -23.27
CA GLY A 260 -21.35 1.03 -23.42
C GLY A 260 -21.31 -0.34 -24.11
N THR A 261 -20.12 -0.92 -24.33
CA THR A 261 -19.95 -2.24 -24.96
C THR A 261 -20.35 -3.38 -24.03
N VAL A 262 -20.23 -3.17 -22.72
CA VAL A 262 -20.68 -4.11 -21.68
C VAL A 262 -21.52 -3.43 -20.60
N SER A 263 -22.29 -4.23 -19.89
CA SER A 263 -23.10 -3.78 -18.74
C SER A 263 -22.28 -3.80 -17.44
N GLU A 264 -22.62 -2.91 -16.50
CA GLU A 264 -22.11 -2.94 -15.12
C GLU A 264 -22.26 -4.29 -14.41
N SER A 265 -23.20 -5.14 -14.87
CA SER A 265 -23.38 -6.50 -14.35
C SER A 265 -22.12 -7.36 -14.46
N VAL A 266 -21.23 -7.10 -15.43
CA VAL A 266 -19.96 -7.81 -15.56
C VAL A 266 -19.04 -7.48 -14.38
N LEU A 267 -18.91 -6.20 -14.04
CA LEU A 267 -18.13 -5.75 -12.89
C LEU A 267 -18.76 -6.22 -11.57
N ARG A 268 -20.09 -6.26 -11.48
CA ARG A 268 -20.78 -6.83 -10.31
C ARG A 268 -20.47 -8.32 -10.15
N ALA A 269 -20.55 -9.10 -11.24
CA ALA A 269 -20.28 -10.53 -11.19
C ALA A 269 -18.86 -10.84 -10.73
N LEU A 270 -17.88 -9.99 -11.07
CA LEU A 270 -16.50 -10.10 -10.59
C LEU A 270 -16.40 -10.05 -9.05
N PHE A 271 -17.12 -9.11 -8.41
CA PHE A 271 -17.15 -9.02 -6.95
C PHE A 271 -17.94 -10.19 -6.31
N GLU A 272 -19.05 -10.62 -6.92
CA GLU A 272 -19.81 -11.80 -6.46
C GLU A 272 -18.99 -13.10 -6.54
N GLU A 273 -18.19 -13.28 -7.58
CA GLU A 273 -17.30 -14.42 -7.73
C GLU A 273 -16.30 -14.49 -6.56
N ARG A 274 -15.77 -13.33 -6.13
CA ARG A 274 -14.88 -13.27 -4.96
C ARG A 274 -15.55 -13.84 -3.71
N HIS A 275 -16.80 -13.48 -3.43
CA HIS A 275 -17.52 -13.92 -2.23
C HIS A 275 -17.66 -15.44 -2.14
N THR A 276 -17.79 -16.13 -3.28
CA THR A 276 -17.92 -17.59 -3.32
C THR A 276 -16.56 -18.31 -3.45
N SER A 277 -15.55 -17.62 -3.98
CA SER A 277 -14.20 -18.16 -4.17
C SER A 277 -13.45 -18.44 -2.85
N PRO A 278 -12.30 -19.14 -2.89
CA PRO A 278 -11.37 -19.23 -1.76
C PRO A 278 -10.78 -17.87 -1.31
N PHE A 279 -10.87 -16.82 -2.14
CA PHE A 279 -10.36 -15.47 -1.87
C PHE A 279 -11.41 -14.54 -1.25
N SER A 280 -12.56 -15.08 -0.82
CA SER A 280 -13.53 -14.35 0.00
C SER A 280 -12.87 -13.83 1.27
N GLN A 281 -13.30 -12.67 1.75
CA GLN A 281 -12.75 -12.07 2.97
C GLN A 281 -12.77 -13.02 4.17
N ASP A 282 -13.88 -13.73 4.37
CA ASP A 282 -14.07 -14.63 5.52
C ASP A 282 -13.05 -15.76 5.52
N LYS A 283 -12.89 -16.46 4.37
CA LYS A 283 -11.93 -17.56 4.24
C LYS A 283 -10.48 -17.10 4.43
N LEU A 284 -10.10 -15.96 3.84
CA LEU A 284 -8.75 -15.39 4.01
C LEU A 284 -8.50 -14.99 5.46
N THR A 285 -9.49 -14.36 6.11
CA THR A 285 -9.44 -13.97 7.52
C THR A 285 -9.33 -15.18 8.43
N GLN A 286 -10.13 -16.22 8.19
CA GLN A 286 -10.13 -17.45 8.97
C GLN A 286 -8.79 -18.17 8.85
N TRP A 287 -8.24 -18.29 7.64
CA TRP A 287 -6.92 -18.90 7.44
C TRP A 287 -5.83 -18.15 8.23
N LEU A 288 -5.81 -16.82 8.17
CA LEU A 288 -4.88 -16.00 8.95
C LEU A 288 -5.10 -16.15 10.45
N GLN A 289 -6.34 -16.20 10.94
CA GLN A 289 -6.62 -16.41 12.36
C GLN A 289 -6.08 -17.74 12.88
N HIS A 290 -6.19 -18.82 12.09
CA HIS A 290 -5.61 -20.11 12.45
C HIS A 290 -4.08 -20.02 12.51
N LYS A 291 -3.46 -19.36 11.53
CA LYS A 291 -2.00 -19.15 11.53
C LYS A 291 -1.52 -18.25 12.66
N GLU A 292 -2.21 -17.15 12.95
CA GLU A 292 -1.92 -16.28 14.09
C GLU A 292 -1.94 -17.08 15.42
N ARG A 293 -2.91 -17.98 15.61
CA ARG A 293 -2.98 -18.86 16.80
C ARG A 293 -1.82 -19.84 16.87
N GLU A 294 -1.51 -20.51 15.76
CA GLU A 294 -0.37 -21.43 15.66
C GLU A 294 0.94 -20.70 16.02
N LEU A 295 1.18 -19.53 15.42
CA LEU A 295 2.36 -18.72 15.69
C LEU A 295 2.46 -18.29 17.15
N ASN A 296 1.34 -17.89 17.77
CA ASN A 296 1.32 -17.48 19.17
C ASN A 296 1.71 -18.63 20.11
N VAL A 297 1.20 -19.84 19.89
CA VAL A 297 1.56 -21.01 20.71
C VAL A 297 3.06 -21.28 20.61
N VAL A 298 3.60 -21.27 19.39
CA VAL A 298 5.02 -21.52 19.15
C VAL A 298 5.89 -20.44 19.77
N GLN A 299 5.50 -19.18 19.64
CA GLN A 299 6.23 -18.06 20.23
C GLN A 299 6.28 -18.19 21.76
N VAL A 300 5.15 -18.50 22.41
CA VAL A 300 5.11 -18.72 23.87
C VAL A 300 6.03 -19.88 24.28
N CYS A 301 6.05 -20.99 23.53
CA CYS A 301 6.97 -22.08 23.81
C CYS A 301 8.43 -21.66 23.69
N LEU A 302 8.79 -20.87 22.67
CA LEU A 302 10.14 -20.34 22.50
C LEU A 302 10.54 -19.40 23.64
N ASP A 303 9.62 -18.55 24.08
CA ASP A 303 9.86 -17.61 25.18
C ASP A 303 10.06 -18.37 26.52
N LEU A 304 9.32 -19.46 26.75
CA LEU A 304 9.54 -20.33 27.91
C LEU A 304 10.87 -21.08 27.88
N MET A 305 11.42 -21.31 26.68
CA MET A 305 12.68 -22.02 26.45
C MET A 305 13.82 -21.05 26.09
N GLU A 306 13.71 -19.79 26.49
CA GLU A 306 14.70 -18.78 26.20
C GLU A 306 16.09 -19.20 26.71
N GLY A 307 17.12 -19.00 25.88
CA GLY A 307 18.49 -19.38 26.16
C GLY A 307 18.89 -20.80 25.69
N LEU A 308 17.93 -21.64 25.28
CA LEU A 308 18.24 -22.93 24.67
C LEU A 308 18.55 -22.80 23.16
N PRO A 309 19.50 -23.59 22.63
CA PRO A 309 19.78 -23.61 21.21
C PRO A 309 18.57 -24.15 20.44
N VAL A 310 18.12 -23.39 19.44
CA VAL A 310 17.03 -23.79 18.55
C VAL A 310 17.62 -24.47 17.31
N MET A 311 17.20 -25.71 17.07
CA MET A 311 17.54 -26.45 15.85
C MET A 311 16.32 -26.48 14.96
N SER A 312 16.45 -25.92 13.75
CA SER A 312 15.31 -25.63 12.88
C SER A 312 15.14 -26.63 11.74
N THR A 313 16.20 -27.39 11.45
CA THR A 313 16.22 -28.40 10.40
C THR A 313 16.79 -29.72 10.91
N GLN A 314 16.46 -30.82 10.23
CA GLN A 314 17.02 -32.13 10.58
C GLN A 314 18.56 -32.12 10.50
N ALA A 315 19.14 -31.41 9.54
CA ALA A 315 20.59 -31.28 9.43
C ALA A 315 21.23 -30.55 10.63
N ASP A 316 20.54 -29.56 11.21
CA ASP A 316 21.00 -28.89 12.43
C ASP A 316 20.97 -29.84 13.63
N VAL A 317 19.91 -30.65 13.73
CA VAL A 317 19.78 -31.70 14.75
C VAL A 317 20.88 -32.75 14.61
N ASP A 318 21.07 -33.29 13.40
CA ASP A 318 22.09 -34.31 13.13
C ASP A 318 23.49 -33.79 13.47
N LYS A 319 23.81 -32.55 13.09
CA LYS A 319 25.09 -31.91 13.41
C LYS A 319 25.28 -31.73 14.91
N PHE A 320 24.23 -31.35 15.64
CA PHE A 320 24.30 -31.18 17.09
C PHE A 320 24.52 -32.53 17.80
N VAL A 321 23.76 -33.56 17.43
CA VAL A 321 23.87 -34.91 17.99
C VAL A 321 25.24 -35.52 17.70
N LEU A 322 25.76 -35.37 16.48
CA LEU A 322 27.06 -35.93 16.08
C LEU A 322 28.26 -35.18 16.67
N ALA A 323 28.09 -33.92 17.09
CA ALA A 323 29.18 -33.10 17.64
C ALA A 323 29.46 -33.35 19.13
N GLN A 324 28.62 -34.14 19.82
CA GLN A 324 28.63 -34.20 21.27
C GLN A 324 28.50 -35.65 21.78
N GLU A 325 29.41 -36.09 22.67
CA GLU A 325 29.30 -37.35 23.46
C GLU A 325 28.16 -37.24 24.50
N VAL A 326 26.92 -37.01 24.05
CA VAL A 326 25.94 -36.32 24.87
C VAL A 326 25.01 -37.22 25.69
N ASN A 327 25.00 -36.91 26.99
CA ASN A 327 24.11 -37.40 28.05
C ASN A 327 23.04 -36.34 28.36
N THR A 328 22.46 -35.70 27.35
CA THR A 328 21.60 -34.50 27.50
C THR A 328 20.23 -34.74 26.90
N ALA A 329 19.17 -34.47 27.68
CA ALA A 329 17.78 -34.54 27.25
C ALA A 329 17.41 -33.32 26.41
N GLY A 330 16.91 -33.53 25.19
CA GLY A 330 16.35 -32.50 24.33
C GLY A 330 14.82 -32.49 24.39
N ALA A 331 14.21 -31.30 24.28
CA ALA A 331 12.77 -31.16 24.08
C ALA A 331 12.48 -30.98 22.58
N TYR A 332 11.63 -31.84 22.02
CA TYR A 332 11.25 -31.78 20.61
C TYR A 332 9.90 -31.06 20.45
N LEU A 333 9.90 -29.94 19.74
CA LEU A 333 8.67 -29.27 19.31
C LEU A 333 8.23 -29.89 17.98
N HIS A 334 7.27 -30.80 18.04
CA HIS A 334 6.61 -31.32 16.84
C HIS A 334 5.49 -30.37 16.41
N PHE A 335 5.58 -29.86 15.18
CA PHE A 335 4.52 -29.08 14.55
C PHE A 335 3.61 -30.03 13.78
N SER A 336 2.48 -30.44 14.35
CA SER A 336 1.48 -31.25 13.64
C SER A 336 0.74 -30.35 12.64
N GLY A 337 1.31 -30.20 11.45
CA GLY A 337 0.82 -29.29 10.42
C GLY A 337 0.34 -30.01 9.16
N ASP A 338 -0.65 -30.89 9.26
CA ASP A 338 -1.50 -31.23 8.10
C ASP A 338 -2.78 -31.97 8.52
N HIS A 339 -3.86 -31.21 8.77
CA HIS A 339 -5.19 -31.74 8.49
C HIS A 339 -5.58 -31.23 7.11
N ARG A 340 -5.46 -32.14 6.13
CA ARG A 340 -6.15 -32.04 4.85
C ARG A 340 -7.57 -31.54 5.14
N LEU A 341 -7.92 -30.38 4.58
CA LEU A 341 -9.31 -29.99 4.42
C LEU A 341 -9.97 -31.09 3.57
N SER A 342 -10.55 -32.10 4.21
CA SER A 342 -11.47 -33.01 3.54
C SER A 342 -12.70 -32.18 3.20
N ALA A 343 -12.85 -31.89 1.90
CA ALA A 343 -14.16 -31.55 1.38
C ALA A 343 -15.14 -32.62 1.84
N GLY A 344 -16.24 -32.19 2.44
CA GLY A 344 -17.27 -33.08 2.99
C GLY A 344 -17.73 -34.11 1.96
N GLY A 345 -17.64 -35.37 2.35
CA GLY A 345 -18.19 -36.51 1.65
C GLY A 345 -18.20 -37.68 2.63
N ASP A 346 -19.39 -38.05 3.10
CA ASP A 346 -19.62 -39.21 3.95
C ASP A 346 -19.00 -40.48 3.36
N GLY A 347 -18.06 -41.08 4.09
CA GLY A 347 -17.43 -42.36 3.77
C GLY A 347 -16.54 -42.83 4.93
N PRO A 348 -16.47 -44.15 5.22
CA PRO A 348 -16.01 -44.64 6.51
C PRO A 348 -14.50 -44.45 6.70
N VAL A 349 -14.13 -44.12 7.93
CA VAL A 349 -12.77 -44.03 8.48
C VAL A 349 -12.03 -45.36 8.28
N PRO A 350 -10.79 -45.40 7.76
CA PRO A 350 -9.91 -46.53 7.94
C PRO A 350 -9.09 -46.39 9.22
N GLU A 351 -8.96 -47.51 9.91
CA GLU A 351 -8.24 -47.74 11.17
C GLU A 351 -6.74 -47.38 11.12
N SER A 352 -6.27 -47.02 12.30
CA SER A 352 -4.90 -46.95 12.84
C SER A 352 -3.73 -47.48 12.00
N TYR A 353 -2.67 -46.68 11.95
CA TYR A 353 -1.29 -47.18 12.02
C TYR A 353 -0.54 -46.41 13.12
N GLU A 354 -0.43 -47.03 14.29
CA GLU A 354 0.68 -46.82 15.22
C GLU A 354 1.89 -47.57 14.66
N ASP A 355 3.03 -46.89 14.56
CA ASP A 355 4.39 -47.43 14.58
C ASP A 355 5.33 -46.21 14.55
N GLY A 356 5.93 -45.82 15.68
CA GLY A 356 7.31 -46.16 16.04
C GLY A 356 8.21 -44.93 15.79
N GLU A 357 9.23 -44.56 16.55
CA GLU A 357 9.89 -45.07 17.75
C GLU A 357 10.34 -43.84 18.55
N VAL A 358 10.30 -43.96 19.87
CA VAL A 358 10.98 -43.03 20.79
C VAL A 358 12.45 -43.45 20.85
N LEU A 359 13.34 -42.54 20.47
CA LEU A 359 14.75 -42.54 20.89
C LEU A 359 15.08 -41.16 21.44
#